data_AF-A0ABD3R1E9-F1
#
_entry.id   AF-A0ABD3R1E9-F1
#
_cell.length_a   1.000
_cell.length_b   1.000
_cell.length_c   1.000
_cell.angle_alpha   90.00
_cell.angle_beta   90.00
_cell.angle_gamma   90.00
#
_symmetry.space_group_name_H-M   'P 1'
#
loop_
_entity.id
_entity.type
_entity.pdbx_description
1 polymer ?
#
loop_
_entity_poly.entity_id
_entity_poly.type
_entity_poly.pdbx_seq_one_letter_code
_entity_poly.pdbx_strand_id
1 'polypeptide(L)'
;MKLLGPLSAKELSVVDGAMMGSDSDILVRFIISRGEDSVQHGSMRTLLPGAWLNDEIINYFLKKCLAGATRSSVKRSLGKKPSHFFNSYFMQTLFDQKNDNLNLRGIYNYNHVRIWSRKVIIPSNIFKLKYIFCPINHDNVHCTLAVVFMEANKIQYYDLLGGTDLVKMQGLLEYVKDEYKAKHDREDMDATEWELVSCKRDTP
;
A
#
# COMPACT_ATOMS: atom_id res chain seq x y z
N MET A 1 -22.90 12.24 8.40
CA MET A 1 -22.92 10.76 8.31
C MET A 1 -21.86 10.23 9.29
N LYS A 2 -22.26 9.64 10.43
CA LYS A 2 -21.30 8.96 11.33
C LYS A 2 -20.97 7.61 10.68
N LEU A 3 -19.80 7.50 10.06
CA LEU A 3 -19.35 6.30 9.36
C LEU A 3 -19.05 5.13 10.32
N LEU A 4 -18.93 5.39 11.63
CA LEU A 4 -18.63 4.38 12.66
C LEU A 4 -19.47 4.62 13.93
N GLY A 5 -19.95 3.52 14.54
CA GLY A 5 -20.62 3.49 15.85
C GLY A 5 -19.75 2.77 16.89
N PRO A 6 -20.10 2.86 18.19
CA PRO A 6 -19.39 2.11 19.23
C PRO A 6 -19.52 0.60 19.00
N LEU A 7 -18.48 -0.15 19.37
CA LEU A 7 -18.48 -1.60 19.31
C LEU A 7 -19.52 -2.19 20.27
N SER A 8 -20.23 -3.23 19.84
CA SER A 8 -21.08 -4.04 20.70
C SER A 8 -20.25 -4.85 21.71
N ALA A 9 -20.88 -5.33 22.78
CA ALA A 9 -20.19 -6.17 23.77
C ALA A 9 -19.57 -7.44 23.15
N LYS A 10 -20.21 -8.00 22.12
CA LYS A 10 -19.68 -9.15 21.38
C LYS A 10 -18.42 -8.78 20.58
N GLU A 11 -18.42 -7.63 19.92
CA GLU A 11 -17.25 -7.16 19.17
C GLU A 11 -16.09 -6.80 20.10
N LEU A 12 -16.37 -6.17 21.25
CA LEU A 12 -15.37 -5.91 22.28
C LEU A 12 -14.74 -7.20 22.79
N SER A 13 -15.53 -8.23 23.08
CA SER A 13 -15.00 -9.54 23.49
C SER A 13 -14.10 -10.18 22.43
N VAL A 14 -14.38 -9.99 21.14
CA VAL A 14 -13.52 -10.46 20.04
C VAL A 14 -12.20 -9.68 20.03
N VAL A 15 -12.25 -8.35 20.21
CA VAL A 15 -11.06 -7.49 20.29
C VAL A 15 -10.20 -7.90 21.49
N ASP A 16 -10.80 -8.07 22.67
CA ASP A 16 -10.10 -8.48 23.88
C ASP A 16 -9.44 -9.85 23.69
N GLY A 17 -10.15 -10.82 23.12
CA GLY A 17 -9.58 -12.13 22.80
C GLY A 17 -8.38 -12.07 21.85
N ALA A 18 -8.41 -11.17 20.85
CA ALA A 18 -7.28 -10.95 19.95
C ALA A 18 -6.04 -10.40 20.67
N MET A 19 -6.18 -9.77 21.85
CA MET A 19 -5.07 -9.21 22.63
C MET A 19 -4.45 -10.19 23.64
N MET A 20 -5.05 -11.37 23.85
CA MET A 20 -4.74 -12.26 24.99
C MET A 20 -3.87 -13.50 24.67
N GLY A 21 -3.25 -13.60 23.47
CA GLY A 21 -2.35 -14.71 23.07
C GLY A 21 -0.86 -14.42 23.27
N SER A 22 0.02 -15.42 23.12
CA SER A 22 1.48 -15.15 23.13
C SER A 22 1.89 -14.34 21.92
N ASP A 23 2.93 -13.50 22.02
CA ASP A 23 3.36 -12.61 20.94
C ASP A 23 3.59 -13.33 19.62
N SER A 24 4.19 -14.53 19.67
CA SER A 24 4.52 -15.34 18.50
C SER A 24 3.34 -16.15 17.95
N ASP A 25 2.22 -16.22 18.67
CA ASP A 25 1.08 -17.03 18.25
C ASP A 25 0.38 -16.38 17.07
N ILE A 26 0.02 -17.20 16.08
CA ILE A 26 -0.65 -16.73 14.88
C ILE A 26 -2.16 -16.67 15.15
N LEU A 27 -2.69 -15.44 15.16
CA LEU A 27 -4.12 -15.16 15.33
C LEU A 27 -4.90 -15.42 14.04
N VAL A 28 -4.37 -14.98 12.89
CA VAL A 28 -5.03 -15.13 11.59
C VAL A 28 -4.04 -15.61 10.53
N ARG A 29 -4.46 -16.55 9.69
CA ARG A 29 -3.79 -16.90 8.42
C ARG A 29 -4.68 -16.56 7.26
N PHE A 30 -4.09 -16.10 6.16
CA PHE A 30 -4.86 -15.74 4.99
C PHE A 30 -4.10 -15.92 3.68
N ILE A 31 -4.83 -16.45 2.69
CA ILE A 31 -4.27 -16.65 1.34
C ILE A 31 -4.12 -15.31 0.61
N ILE A 32 -2.96 -15.11 0.01
CA ILE A 32 -2.65 -14.03 -0.93
C ILE A 32 -2.40 -14.62 -2.32
N SER A 33 -2.14 -13.78 -3.34
CA SER A 33 -2.01 -14.25 -4.74
C SER A 33 -0.94 -15.33 -4.94
N ARG A 34 0.12 -15.34 -4.11
CA ARG A 34 1.15 -16.39 -4.10
C ARG A 34 1.62 -16.63 -2.67
N GLY A 35 0.96 -17.55 -1.98
CA GLY A 35 1.31 -18.01 -0.65
C GLY A 35 0.28 -17.64 0.41
N GLU A 36 0.72 -17.73 1.65
CA GLU A 36 -0.04 -17.40 2.83
C GLU A 36 0.69 -16.28 3.57
N ASP A 37 -0.09 -15.39 4.16
CA ASP A 37 0.37 -14.33 5.04
C ASP A 37 -0.39 -14.49 6.36
N SER A 38 0.14 -13.95 7.45
CA SER A 38 -0.41 -14.14 8.79
C SER A 38 -0.48 -12.84 9.58
N VAL A 39 -1.23 -12.88 10.67
CA VAL A 39 -1.21 -11.87 11.73
C VAL A 39 -0.95 -12.57 13.05
N GLN A 40 0.13 -12.19 13.73
CA GLN A 40 0.44 -12.63 15.09
C GLN A 40 -0.32 -11.81 16.15
N HIS A 41 -0.55 -12.41 17.32
CA HIS A 41 -1.10 -11.72 18.48
C HIS A 41 -0.24 -10.52 18.92
N GLY A 42 1.09 -10.65 18.88
CA GLY A 42 2.01 -9.54 19.17
C GLY A 42 1.77 -8.34 18.27
N SER A 43 1.55 -8.58 16.98
CA SER A 43 1.24 -7.54 15.99
C SER A 43 -0.09 -6.85 16.26
N MET A 44 -1.12 -7.56 16.74
CA MET A 44 -2.40 -6.92 17.10
C MET A 44 -2.25 -5.87 18.19
N ARG A 45 -1.30 -6.02 19.11
CA ARG A 45 -1.06 -5.03 20.16
C ARG A 45 -0.50 -3.70 19.65
N THR A 46 0.01 -3.66 18.42
CA THR A 46 0.38 -2.40 17.76
C THR A 46 -0.82 -1.50 17.48
N LEU A 47 -2.06 -2.03 17.56
CA LEU A 47 -3.29 -1.25 17.49
C LEU A 47 -3.69 -0.61 18.83
N LEU A 48 -3.01 -0.93 19.93
CA LEU A 48 -3.31 -0.34 21.23
C LEU A 48 -2.96 1.16 21.24
N PRO A 49 -3.65 1.97 22.07
CA PRO A 49 -3.36 3.40 22.17
C PRO A 49 -1.88 3.67 22.47
N GLY A 50 -1.28 4.59 21.72
CA GLY A 50 0.11 5.01 21.90
C GLY A 50 1.17 4.09 21.30
N ALA A 51 0.78 2.99 20.64
CA ALA A 51 1.69 2.12 19.91
C ALA A 51 1.83 2.53 18.43
N TRP A 52 2.98 2.19 17.83
CA TRP A 52 3.23 2.32 16.41
C TRP A 52 2.80 1.06 15.67
N LEU A 53 2.01 1.23 14.61
CA LEU A 53 1.61 0.12 13.74
C LEU A 53 2.83 -0.50 13.07
N ASN A 54 2.85 -1.82 13.00
CA ASN A 54 3.86 -2.55 12.25
C ASN A 54 3.38 -2.93 10.83
N ASP A 55 4.32 -3.43 10.04
CA ASP A 55 4.06 -3.88 8.67
C ASP A 55 2.99 -4.98 8.58
N GLU A 56 2.90 -5.89 9.56
CA GLU A 56 1.96 -7.01 9.52
C GLU A 56 0.51 -6.52 9.58
N ILE A 57 0.21 -5.58 10.49
CA ILE A 57 -1.13 -4.99 10.60
C ILE A 57 -1.48 -4.11 9.39
N ILE A 58 -0.55 -3.29 8.93
CA ILE A 58 -0.76 -2.45 7.74
C ILE A 58 -1.06 -3.34 6.52
N ASN A 59 -0.24 -4.36 6.30
CA ASN A 59 -0.40 -5.27 5.18
C ASN A 59 -1.68 -6.09 5.28
N TYR A 60 -2.07 -6.54 6.47
CA TYR A 60 -3.35 -7.20 6.69
C TYR A 60 -4.52 -6.30 6.28
N PHE A 61 -4.57 -5.07 6.79
CA PHE A 61 -5.65 -4.14 6.50
C PHE A 61 -5.76 -3.85 5.00
N LEU A 62 -4.64 -3.58 4.33
CA LEU A 62 -4.61 -3.28 2.90
C LEU A 62 -5.01 -4.50 2.05
N LYS A 63 -4.44 -5.67 2.31
CA LYS A 63 -4.62 -6.87 1.46
C LYS A 63 -5.94 -7.60 1.73
N LYS A 64 -6.41 -7.64 2.98
CA LYS A 64 -7.62 -8.38 3.37
C LYS A 64 -8.84 -7.47 3.43
N CYS A 65 -8.76 -6.36 4.14
CA CYS A 65 -9.93 -5.49 4.31
C CYS A 65 -10.21 -4.69 3.04
N LEU A 66 -9.24 -3.87 2.59
CA LEU A 66 -9.48 -2.94 1.48
C LEU A 66 -9.50 -3.60 0.11
N ALA A 67 -8.51 -4.44 -0.20
CA ALA A 67 -8.48 -5.14 -1.49
C ALA A 67 -9.62 -6.18 -1.63
N GLY A 68 -10.10 -6.74 -0.52
CA GLY A 68 -11.29 -7.60 -0.48
C GLY A 68 -12.56 -6.82 -0.80
N ALA A 69 -12.80 -5.70 -0.10
CA ALA A 69 -13.96 -4.83 -0.32
C ALA A 69 -14.01 -4.26 -1.75
N THR A 70 -12.86 -3.85 -2.29
CA THR A 70 -12.75 -3.31 -3.65
C THR A 70 -13.13 -4.33 -4.71
N ARG A 71 -12.63 -5.57 -4.59
CA ARG A 71 -12.98 -6.67 -5.52
C ARG A 71 -14.47 -6.96 -5.51
N SER A 72 -15.08 -6.99 -4.33
CA SER A 72 -16.53 -7.18 -4.19
C SER A 72 -17.33 -6.03 -4.79
N SER A 73 -16.86 -4.78 -4.69
CA SER A 73 -17.50 -3.62 -5.32
C SER A 73 -17.41 -3.64 -6.85
N VAL A 74 -16.26 -4.03 -7.42
CA VAL A 74 -16.07 -4.10 -8.88
C VAL A 74 -16.94 -5.19 -9.49
N LYS A 75 -17.05 -6.37 -8.86
CA LYS A 75 -17.95 -7.44 -9.33
C LYS A 75 -19.42 -7.01 -9.43
N ARG A 76 -19.84 -6.02 -8.62
CA ARG A 76 -21.22 -5.52 -8.60
C ARG A 76 -21.48 -4.37 -9.57
N SER A 77 -20.45 -3.79 -10.19
CA SER A 77 -20.56 -2.61 -11.05
C SER A 77 -19.79 -2.81 -12.35
N LEU A 78 -20.51 -3.09 -13.43
CA LEU A 78 -19.94 -3.13 -14.79
C LEU A 78 -19.21 -1.80 -15.09
N GLY A 79 -18.00 -1.89 -15.61
CA GLY A 79 -17.18 -0.73 -16.01
C GLY A 79 -16.31 -0.07 -14.93
N LYS A 80 -16.42 -0.47 -13.65
CA LYS A 80 -15.57 0.11 -12.59
C LYS A 80 -14.16 -0.48 -12.63
N LYS A 81 -13.15 0.36 -12.89
CA LYS A 81 -11.74 -0.05 -12.78
C LYS A 81 -11.39 -0.40 -11.32
N PRO A 82 -10.65 -1.50 -11.07
CA PRO A 82 -10.24 -1.88 -9.73
C PRO A 82 -9.12 -0.99 -9.18
N SER A 83 -9.01 -0.91 -7.87
CA SER A 83 -7.85 -0.33 -7.19
C SER A 83 -6.89 -1.43 -6.75
N HIS A 84 -5.60 -1.13 -6.76
CA HIS A 84 -4.55 -2.01 -6.26
C HIS A 84 -3.92 -1.45 -5.00
N PHE A 85 -3.55 -2.35 -4.08
CA PHE A 85 -2.88 -2.01 -2.84
C PHE A 85 -1.57 -2.79 -2.80
N PHE A 86 -0.45 -2.09 -2.94
CA PHE A 86 0.85 -2.69 -2.69
C PHE A 86 1.03 -2.96 -1.19
N ASN A 87 1.94 -3.88 -0.86
CA ASN A 87 2.39 -4.06 0.51
C ASN A 87 3.42 -2.97 0.87
N SER A 88 3.70 -2.80 2.17
CA SER A 88 4.68 -1.83 2.66
C SER A 88 6.11 -2.06 2.13
N TYR A 89 6.44 -3.28 1.73
CA TYR A 89 7.74 -3.62 1.15
C TYR A 89 7.93 -3.08 -0.27
N PHE A 90 6.87 -2.69 -0.99
CA PHE A 90 7.01 -2.19 -2.36
C PHE A 90 7.92 -0.97 -2.44
N MET A 91 7.64 0.05 -1.62
CA MET A 91 8.42 1.30 -1.61
C MET A 91 9.81 1.11 -1.01
N GLN A 92 9.97 0.15 -0.10
CA GLN A 92 11.29 -0.24 0.41
C GLN A 92 12.13 -0.90 -0.69
N THR A 93 11.52 -1.78 -1.48
CA THR A 93 12.15 -2.53 -2.57
C THR A 93 12.48 -1.62 -3.75
N LEU A 94 11.56 -0.73 -4.12
CA LEU A 94 11.71 0.24 -5.22
C LEU A 94 12.88 1.19 -5.00
N PHE A 95 13.19 1.52 -3.75
CA PHE A 95 14.28 2.42 -3.37
C PHE A 95 15.43 1.70 -2.67
N ASP A 96 15.47 0.38 -2.79
CA ASP A 96 16.54 -0.47 -2.29
C ASP A 96 16.97 -0.17 -0.84
N GLN A 97 16.00 0.11 0.04
CA GLN A 97 16.24 0.64 1.39
C GLN A 97 17.02 -0.33 2.28
N LYS A 98 17.02 -1.62 1.95
CA LYS A 98 17.72 -2.68 2.69
C LYS A 98 19.05 -3.10 2.05
N ASN A 99 19.58 -2.35 1.08
CA ASN A 99 20.84 -2.68 0.43
C ASN A 99 22.01 -2.69 1.45
N ASP A 100 22.94 -3.63 1.37
CA ASP A 100 24.10 -3.66 2.27
C ASP A 100 25.08 -2.50 2.00
N ASN A 101 25.13 -2.02 0.76
CA ASN A 101 25.87 -0.83 0.38
C ASN A 101 25.06 0.44 0.70
N LEU A 102 25.50 1.19 1.71
CA LEU A 102 24.85 2.43 2.15
C LEU A 102 24.71 3.47 1.04
N ASN A 103 25.62 3.49 0.06
CA ASN A 103 25.57 4.43 -1.07
C ASN A 103 24.47 4.10 -2.08
N LEU A 104 23.88 2.91 -2.01
CA LEU A 104 22.77 2.48 -2.87
C LEU A 104 21.41 2.56 -2.17
N ARG A 105 21.38 2.70 -0.84
CA ARG A 105 20.13 2.82 -0.09
C ARG A 105 19.40 4.10 -0.45
N GLY A 106 18.09 3.99 -0.66
CA GLY A 106 17.26 5.13 -1.01
C GLY A 106 17.34 5.51 -2.50
N ILE A 107 18.07 4.76 -3.33
CA ILE A 107 18.14 4.99 -4.77
C ILE A 107 17.07 4.17 -5.48
N TYR A 108 16.35 4.82 -6.39
CA TYR A 108 15.36 4.19 -7.25
C TYR A 108 15.95 3.02 -8.06
N ASN A 109 15.27 1.87 -8.07
CA ASN A 109 15.67 0.67 -8.80
C ASN A 109 14.45 -0.15 -9.24
N TYR A 110 13.99 0.09 -10.48
CA TYR A 110 12.88 -0.64 -11.08
C TYR A 110 13.11 -2.15 -11.18
N ASN A 111 14.36 -2.60 -11.37
CA ASN A 111 14.65 -4.02 -11.59
C ASN A 111 14.21 -4.89 -10.40
N HIS A 112 14.23 -4.36 -9.18
CA HIS A 112 13.79 -5.05 -7.98
C HIS A 112 12.25 -5.22 -7.93
N VAL A 113 11.50 -4.35 -8.61
CA VAL A 113 10.04 -4.37 -8.62
C VAL A 113 9.41 -4.75 -9.97
N ARG A 114 10.19 -4.95 -11.04
CA ARG A 114 9.68 -5.21 -12.41
C ARG A 114 8.67 -6.36 -12.55
N ILE A 115 8.69 -7.32 -11.62
CA ILE A 115 7.76 -8.45 -11.59
C ILE A 115 6.55 -8.22 -10.69
N TRP A 116 6.52 -7.12 -9.92
CA TRP A 116 5.46 -6.84 -8.96
C TRP A 116 4.15 -6.48 -9.64
N SER A 117 4.18 -5.76 -10.77
CA SER A 117 2.99 -5.56 -11.61
C SER A 117 2.42 -6.87 -12.16
N ARG A 118 3.27 -7.88 -12.39
CA ARG A 118 2.84 -9.24 -12.75
C ARG A 118 2.24 -10.01 -11.56
N LYS A 119 2.56 -9.61 -10.32
CA LYS A 119 1.97 -10.12 -9.08
C LYS A 119 0.62 -9.45 -8.74
N VAL A 120 0.22 -8.41 -9.47
CA VAL A 120 -1.10 -7.77 -9.35
C VAL A 120 -2.18 -8.79 -9.74
N ILE A 121 -3.17 -8.98 -8.86
CA ILE A 121 -4.38 -9.70 -9.20
C ILE A 121 -5.12 -8.86 -10.24
N ILE A 122 -5.36 -9.48 -11.41
CA ILE A 122 -6.11 -9.02 -12.59
C ILE A 122 -6.74 -7.63 -12.43
N PRO A 123 -6.30 -6.64 -13.25
CA PRO A 123 -5.46 -6.78 -14.44
C PRO A 123 -3.95 -6.83 -14.15
N SER A 124 -3.19 -7.61 -14.93
CA SER A 124 -1.70 -7.62 -14.95
C SER A 124 -1.09 -6.35 -15.57
N ASN A 125 -1.92 -5.33 -15.75
CA ASN A 125 -1.59 -4.07 -16.37
C ASN A 125 -2.08 -2.95 -15.45
N ILE A 126 -1.14 -2.21 -14.86
CA ILE A 126 -1.43 -1.12 -13.93
C ILE A 126 -2.24 0.02 -14.59
N PHE A 127 -2.13 0.19 -15.91
CA PHE A 127 -2.88 1.21 -16.68
C PHE A 127 -4.39 0.93 -16.77
N LYS A 128 -4.83 -0.27 -16.34
CA LYS A 128 -6.24 -0.63 -16.22
C LYS A 128 -6.79 -0.44 -14.80
N LEU A 129 -5.98 0.08 -13.88
CA LEU A 129 -6.38 0.35 -12.49
C LEU A 129 -6.97 1.76 -12.37
N LYS A 130 -7.80 1.95 -11.35
CA LYS A 130 -8.30 3.28 -10.94
C LYS A 130 -7.31 3.99 -10.03
N TYR A 131 -6.88 3.29 -8.99
CA TYR A 131 -5.95 3.79 -7.98
C TYR A 131 -4.89 2.74 -7.68
N ILE A 132 -3.67 3.18 -7.38
CA ILE A 132 -2.61 2.35 -6.81
C ILE A 132 -2.21 2.96 -5.47
N PHE A 133 -2.40 2.21 -4.40
CA PHE A 133 -2.05 2.59 -3.04
C PHE A 133 -0.68 2.03 -2.69
N CYS A 134 0.24 2.93 -2.32
CA CYS A 134 1.63 2.64 -2.01
C CYS A 134 1.90 3.07 -0.56
N PRO A 135 1.63 2.21 0.45
CA PRO A 135 2.04 2.49 1.82
C PRO A 135 3.56 2.63 1.91
N ILE A 136 4.01 3.59 2.71
CA ILE A 136 5.43 3.85 2.98
C ILE A 136 5.61 3.79 4.48
N ASN A 137 6.33 2.76 4.92
CA ASN A 137 6.77 2.63 6.30
C ASN A 137 8.17 3.25 6.43
N HIS A 138 8.28 4.32 7.21
CA HIS A 138 9.52 4.96 7.58
C HIS A 138 10.02 4.32 8.88
N ASP A 139 10.82 3.27 8.75
CA ASP A 139 11.56 2.61 9.84
C ASP A 139 10.72 2.21 11.08
N ASN A 140 9.46 1.81 10.87
CA ASN A 140 8.47 1.46 11.91
C ASN A 140 8.15 2.58 12.91
N VAL A 141 8.52 3.82 12.60
CA VAL A 141 8.24 4.99 13.46
C VAL A 141 7.23 5.93 12.84
N HIS A 142 6.97 5.84 11.54
CA HIS A 142 5.98 6.68 10.87
C HIS A 142 5.47 6.01 9.59
N CYS A 143 4.17 6.11 9.36
CA CYS A 143 3.54 5.55 8.16
C CYS A 143 2.88 6.66 7.35
N THR A 144 3.23 6.68 6.07
CA THR A 144 2.66 7.60 5.08
C THR A 144 2.09 6.80 3.92
N LEU A 145 1.34 7.48 3.05
CA LEU A 145 0.73 6.85 1.90
C LEU A 145 0.93 7.71 0.67
N ALA A 146 1.41 7.10 -0.41
CA ALA A 146 1.32 7.69 -1.74
C ALA A 146 0.22 6.98 -2.54
N VAL A 147 -0.58 7.74 -3.28
CA VAL A 147 -1.64 7.20 -4.13
C VAL A 147 -1.45 7.68 -5.56
N VAL A 148 -1.39 6.72 -6.49
CA VAL A 148 -1.36 6.97 -7.93
C VAL A 148 -2.80 6.93 -8.46
N PHE A 149 -3.28 8.06 -8.95
CA PHE A 149 -4.58 8.26 -9.58
C PHE A 149 -4.41 8.10 -11.10
N MET A 150 -4.55 6.86 -11.59
CA MET A 150 -4.22 6.52 -12.98
C MET A 150 -5.06 7.28 -14.02
N GLU A 151 -6.32 7.59 -13.71
CA GLU A 151 -7.20 8.33 -14.65
C GLU A 151 -7.00 9.84 -14.61
N ALA A 152 -6.41 10.35 -13.52
CA ALA A 152 -6.18 11.77 -13.33
C ALA A 152 -4.72 12.17 -13.54
N ASN A 153 -3.87 11.23 -13.98
CA ASN A 153 -2.42 11.41 -14.12
C ASN A 153 -1.80 12.08 -12.89
N LYS A 154 -2.19 11.65 -11.68
CA LYS A 154 -1.79 12.33 -10.45
C LYS A 154 -1.18 11.37 -9.45
N ILE A 155 -0.12 11.78 -8.78
CA ILE A 155 0.42 11.09 -7.60
C ILE A 155 0.27 12.03 -6.41
N GLN A 156 -0.44 11.59 -5.37
CA GLN A 156 -0.67 12.40 -4.18
C GLN A 156 -0.10 11.74 -2.93
N TYR A 157 0.52 12.54 -2.07
CA TYR A 157 1.08 12.11 -0.81
C TYR A 157 0.17 12.45 0.37
N TYR A 158 0.12 11.57 1.35
CA TYR A 158 -0.70 11.66 2.55
C TYR A 158 0.18 11.38 3.77
N ASP A 159 0.23 12.35 4.68
CA ASP A 159 0.99 12.29 5.90
C ASP A 159 0.24 13.04 7.02
N LEU A 160 -0.07 12.35 8.11
CA LEU A 160 -0.72 12.94 9.29
C LEU A 160 0.15 13.98 9.99
N LEU A 161 1.47 13.96 9.79
CA LEU A 161 2.42 14.94 10.29
C LEU A 161 2.67 16.08 9.29
N GLY A 162 2.00 16.07 8.12
CA GLY A 162 2.08 17.11 7.11
C GLY A 162 3.35 17.09 6.25
N GLY A 163 4.19 16.06 6.37
CA GLY A 163 5.38 15.86 5.55
C GLY A 163 5.08 15.52 4.09
N THR A 164 6.07 15.65 3.21
CA THR A 164 5.99 15.17 1.83
C THR A 164 7.33 14.62 1.40
N ASP A 165 7.33 13.41 0.85
CA ASP A 165 8.51 12.78 0.28
C ASP A 165 8.47 12.86 -1.25
N LEU A 166 8.96 13.98 -1.80
CA LEU A 166 8.98 14.23 -3.25
C LEU A 166 9.87 13.23 -3.99
N VAL A 167 10.93 12.70 -3.35
CA VAL A 167 11.81 11.70 -3.96
C VAL A 167 11.03 10.41 -4.21
N LYS A 168 10.25 9.97 -3.21
CA LYS A 168 9.37 8.81 -3.35
C LYS A 168 8.28 9.02 -4.39
N MET A 169 7.69 10.21 -4.44
CA MET A 169 6.68 10.55 -5.45
C MET A 169 7.26 10.56 -6.86
N GLN A 170 8.43 11.15 -7.07
CA GLN A 170 9.11 11.14 -8.37
C GLN A 170 9.46 9.71 -8.79
N GLY A 171 9.99 8.88 -7.88
CA GLY A 171 10.27 7.49 -8.21
C GLY A 171 9.01 6.68 -8.51
N LEU A 172 7.84 7.02 -7.94
CA LEU A 172 6.57 6.42 -8.37
C LEU A 172 6.19 6.84 -9.79
N LEU A 173 6.43 8.09 -10.19
CA LEU A 173 6.23 8.51 -11.57
C LEU A 173 7.18 7.77 -12.52
N GLU A 174 8.45 7.62 -12.14
CA GLU A 174 9.41 6.81 -12.91
C GLU A 174 8.99 5.35 -12.98
N TYR A 175 8.46 4.77 -11.90
CA TYR A 175 7.88 3.42 -11.91
C TYR A 175 6.74 3.29 -12.95
N VAL A 176 5.84 4.28 -13.03
CA VAL A 176 4.76 4.27 -14.04
C VAL A 176 5.35 4.33 -15.46
N LYS A 177 6.35 5.18 -15.70
CA LYS A 177 7.05 5.26 -17.00
C LYS A 177 7.74 3.94 -17.37
N ASP A 178 8.42 3.30 -16.43
CA ASP A 178 9.10 2.02 -16.66
C ASP A 178 8.12 0.86 -16.90
N GLU A 179 6.97 0.87 -16.25
CA GLU A 179 5.87 -0.06 -16.55
C GLU A 179 5.25 0.18 -17.94
N TYR A 180 5.21 1.44 -18.39
CA TYR A 180 4.78 1.78 -19.75
C TYR A 180 5.77 1.24 -20.78
N LYS A 181 7.06 1.54 -20.63
CA LYS A 181 8.15 1.03 -21.48
C LYS A 181 8.15 -0.49 -21.57
N ALA A 182 7.90 -1.17 -20.46
CA ALA A 182 7.85 -2.62 -20.39
C ALA A 182 6.66 -3.25 -21.14
N LYS A 183 5.64 -2.45 -21.49
CA LYS A 183 4.41 -2.89 -22.18
C LYS A 183 4.25 -2.35 -23.60
N HIS A 184 4.99 -1.32 -23.98
CA HIS A 184 4.91 -0.63 -25.27
C HIS A 184 6.28 -0.61 -25.95
N ASP A 185 6.92 -1.78 -26.08
CA ASP A 185 8.15 -1.97 -26.87
C ASP A 185 9.27 -0.94 -26.61
N ARG A 186 9.47 -0.57 -25.34
CA ARG A 186 10.47 0.42 -24.87
C ARG A 186 10.20 1.88 -25.24
N GLU A 187 9.00 2.20 -25.72
CA GLU A 187 8.57 3.58 -25.95
C GLU A 187 8.50 4.37 -24.63
N ASP A 188 8.96 5.63 -24.69
CA ASP A 188 8.85 6.55 -23.57
C ASP A 188 7.40 7.02 -23.40
N MET A 189 6.90 6.98 -22.16
CA MET A 189 5.60 7.53 -21.82
C MET A 189 5.67 9.05 -21.79
N ASP A 190 4.77 9.72 -22.50
CA ASP A 190 4.52 11.15 -22.27
C ASP A 190 3.89 11.33 -20.88
N ALA A 191 4.65 11.95 -19.98
CA ALA A 191 4.24 12.21 -18.61
C ALA A 191 4.00 13.71 -18.34
N THR A 192 3.87 14.53 -19.39
CA THR A 192 3.78 15.99 -19.25
C THR A 192 2.55 16.42 -18.44
N GLU A 193 1.45 15.70 -18.57
CA GLU A 193 0.22 15.95 -17.82
C GLU A 193 0.22 15.37 -16.40
N TRP A 194 1.32 14.73 -15.97
CA TRP A 194 1.38 14.11 -14.65
C TRP A 194 1.67 15.11 -13.54
N GLU A 195 0.82 15.13 -12.51
CA GLU A 195 0.93 16.03 -11.37
C GLU A 195 1.43 15.30 -10.11
N LEU A 196 2.43 15.87 -9.44
CA LEU A 196 2.85 15.45 -8.10
C LEU A 196 2.24 16.39 -7.05
N VAL A 197 1.25 15.91 -6.32
CA VAL A 197 0.53 16.67 -5.28
C VAL A 197 1.08 16.34 -3.90
N SER A 198 1.76 17.31 -3.29
CA SER A 198 2.25 17.22 -1.91
C SER A 198 1.12 17.03 -0.90
N CYS A 199 1.47 16.61 0.32
CA CYS A 199 0.52 16.57 1.42
C CYS A 199 -0.02 17.97 1.69
N LYS A 200 -1.34 18.09 1.84
CA LYS A 200 -2.04 19.34 2.16
C LYS A 200 -2.69 19.18 3.54
N ARG A 201 -2.89 20.31 4.23
CA ARG A 201 -3.54 20.33 5.56
C ARG A 201 -5.01 19.89 5.53
N ASP A 202 -5.66 20.04 4.37
CA ASP A 202 -7.05 19.68 4.10
C ASP A 202 -7.18 18.34 3.36
N THR A 203 -6.06 17.66 3.10
CA THR A 203 -6.09 16.28 2.64
C THR A 203 -6.74 15.43 3.74
N PRO A 204 -7.81 14.65 3.44
CA PRO A 204 -8.57 13.88 4.44
C PRO A 204 -7.73 12.93 5.29
#